data_AF-A0A7R9V349-F1
#
_entry.id   AF-A0A7R9V349-F1
#
_cell.length_a   1.000
_cell.length_b   1.000
_cell.length_c   1.000
_cell.angle_alpha   90.00
_cell.angle_beta   90.00
_cell.angle_gamma   90.00
#
_symmetry.space_group_name_H-M   'P 1'
#
loop_
_entity.id
_entity.type
_entity.pdbx_description
1 polymer ?
#
loop_
_entity_poly.entity_id
_entity_poly.type
_entity_poly.pdbx_seq_one_letter_code
_entity_poly.pdbx_strand_id
1 'polypeptide(L)'
;MRCTSAAVAPRCPGAAAASATVPAPPRTPATTMRTRVAAAAVDAAKAAAAATGPMAVRRGMGRRQSSSFLLSCAADPSWRCRSSNSGGGSGSPGDRGPANDAPTAPARAVYQGAYGTFSIGPEDEQEVLLYRLGINTAAACALACSSVAFLPEGSAARTAVLGNLDVLVAAGTAGLGLSLVQIHIYMAPIKRALQALWAVGAAGTVGIMLMQDPPAALFVTEHRAAVWLVGPMFAALTGVAFKEGLCYGKLEAGLLFGATPLLLLGHLTGLVPEAGERVLLAVFSGLLTVFALRKWTQPVKDDVGDKSVFDFLALPPDAQQAAQAARQAREGRM
;
A
#
# COMPACT_ATOMS: atom_id res chain seq x y z
N MET A 1 -20.83 -55.67 66.92
CA MET A 1 -20.28 -56.66 65.97
C MET A 1 -19.48 -55.89 64.93
N ARG A 2 -18.21 -55.56 65.18
CA ARG A 2 -16.99 -56.26 64.69
C ARG A 2 -17.19 -57.00 63.35
N CYS A 3 -16.61 -56.48 62.27
CA CYS A 3 -15.52 -57.16 61.58
C CYS A 3 -14.80 -56.20 60.60
N THR A 4 -13.48 -56.18 60.76
CA THR A 4 -12.42 -55.62 59.93
C THR A 4 -12.30 -56.36 58.59
N SER A 5 -11.86 -55.68 57.52
CA SER A 5 -10.67 -56.13 56.78
C SER A 5 -10.20 -55.08 55.77
N ALA A 6 -8.90 -54.82 55.82
CA ALA A 6 -8.13 -54.04 54.87
C ALA A 6 -7.73 -54.93 53.68
N ALA A 7 -7.77 -54.38 52.47
CA ALA A 7 -7.15 -54.98 51.30
C ALA A 7 -6.07 -54.03 50.75
N VAL A 8 -4.83 -54.42 51.01
CA VAL A 8 -3.60 -53.85 50.47
C VAL A 8 -3.42 -54.37 49.04
N ALA A 9 -3.28 -53.47 48.07
CA ALA A 9 -2.90 -53.80 46.69
C ALA A 9 -1.37 -53.61 46.50
N PRO A 10 -0.72 -54.44 45.66
CA PRO A 10 0.74 -54.55 45.60
C PRO A 10 1.41 -53.42 44.82
N ARG A 11 2.61 -53.04 45.28
CA ARG A 11 3.56 -52.15 44.58
C ARG A 11 4.26 -52.93 43.46
N CYS A 12 4.14 -52.47 42.22
CA CYS A 12 5.08 -52.81 41.14
C CYS A 12 6.20 -51.76 41.05
N PRO A 13 7.45 -52.16 40.78
CA PRO A 13 8.60 -51.26 40.73
C PRO A 13 8.83 -50.68 39.32
N GLY A 14 9.37 -49.47 39.27
CA GLY A 14 10.26 -49.03 38.19
C GLY A 14 9.63 -48.57 36.88
N ALA A 15 9.32 -47.27 36.80
CA ALA A 15 9.43 -46.51 35.55
C ALA A 15 9.77 -45.06 35.91
N ALA A 16 11.07 -44.78 36.05
CA ALA A 16 11.57 -43.42 36.12
C ALA A 16 11.36 -42.76 34.75
N ALA A 17 10.21 -42.11 34.55
CA ALA A 17 10.02 -41.19 33.45
C ALA A 17 10.82 -39.92 33.79
N ALA A 18 12.04 -39.83 33.26
CA ALA A 18 12.81 -38.61 33.23
C ALA A 18 11.97 -37.54 32.50
N SER A 19 11.37 -36.62 33.25
CA SER A 19 10.88 -35.37 32.70
C SER A 19 12.09 -34.60 32.21
N ALA A 20 12.37 -34.72 30.90
CA ALA A 20 13.24 -33.79 30.22
C ALA A 20 12.54 -32.44 30.21
N THR A 21 12.84 -31.61 31.20
CA THR A 21 12.53 -30.19 31.19
C THR A 21 13.25 -29.58 30.00
N VAL A 22 12.56 -29.44 28.87
CA VAL A 22 13.05 -28.65 27.75
C VAL A 22 13.26 -27.23 28.29
N PRO A 23 14.50 -26.70 28.30
CA PRO A 23 14.71 -25.34 28.75
C PRO A 23 13.93 -24.42 27.81
N ALA A 24 13.00 -23.64 28.39
CA ALA A 24 12.32 -22.60 27.65
C ALA A 24 13.38 -21.69 26.99
N PRO A 25 13.22 -21.33 25.71
CA PRO A 25 14.14 -20.41 25.06
C PRO A 25 14.20 -19.11 25.89
N PRO A 26 15.36 -18.45 25.95
CA PRO A 26 15.51 -17.24 26.74
C PRO A 26 14.45 -16.23 26.29
N ARG A 27 13.49 -15.95 27.18
CA ARG A 27 12.52 -14.87 26.99
C ARG A 27 13.33 -13.58 26.96
N THR A 28 13.59 -13.06 25.76
CA THR A 28 13.99 -11.66 25.64
C THR A 28 12.89 -10.85 26.31
N PRO A 29 13.22 -9.93 27.23
CA PRO A 29 12.19 -9.11 27.86
C PRO A 29 11.46 -8.37 26.74
N ALA A 30 10.12 -8.40 26.75
CA ALA A 30 9.28 -7.85 25.70
C ALA A 30 9.67 -6.40 25.34
N THR A 31 10.15 -5.65 26.33
CA THR A 31 10.76 -4.32 26.18
C THR A 31 11.89 -4.28 25.15
N THR A 32 12.85 -5.21 25.18
CA THR A 32 13.99 -5.25 24.24
C THR A 32 13.54 -5.54 22.81
N MET A 33 12.52 -6.38 22.62
CA MET A 33 11.97 -6.67 21.30
C MET A 33 11.20 -5.47 20.73
N ARG A 34 10.37 -4.82 21.54
CA ARG A 34 9.64 -3.60 21.14
C ARG A 34 10.58 -2.47 20.77
N THR A 35 11.65 -2.24 21.54
CA THR A 35 12.67 -1.24 21.20
C THR A 35 13.36 -1.54 19.87
N ARG A 36 13.64 -2.82 19.56
CA ARG A 36 14.23 -3.22 18.27
C ARG A 36 13.27 -3.01 17.11
N VAL A 37 12.00 -3.36 17.28
CA VAL A 37 10.96 -3.16 16.25
C VAL A 37 10.75 -1.67 15.99
N ALA A 38 10.67 -0.87 17.04
CA ALA A 38 10.56 0.58 16.93
C ALA A 38 11.80 1.20 16.27
N ALA A 39 13.02 0.75 16.61
CA ALA A 39 14.24 1.18 15.95
C ALA A 39 14.25 0.82 14.45
N ALA A 40 13.87 -0.42 14.09
CA ALA A 40 13.74 -0.82 12.70
C ALA A 40 12.67 -0.02 11.94
N ALA A 41 11.56 0.32 12.58
CA ALA A 41 10.52 1.18 12.02
C ALA A 41 11.02 2.62 11.80
N VAL A 42 11.81 3.16 12.73
CA VAL A 42 12.47 4.47 12.59
C VAL A 42 13.45 4.45 11.42
N ASP A 43 14.26 3.41 11.27
CA ASP A 43 15.22 3.30 10.18
C ASP A 43 14.52 3.15 8.82
N ALA A 44 13.43 2.39 8.76
CA ALA A 44 12.59 2.31 7.56
C ALA A 44 11.92 3.65 7.24
N ALA A 45 11.43 4.38 8.25
CA ALA A 45 10.86 5.72 8.10
C ALA A 45 11.89 6.74 7.59
N LYS A 46 13.10 6.71 8.15
CA LYS A 46 14.23 7.53 7.70
C LYS A 46 14.67 7.19 6.28
N ALA A 47 14.72 5.91 5.92
CA ALA A 47 15.07 5.46 4.57
C ALA A 47 14.05 5.96 3.53
N ALA A 48 12.75 5.87 3.83
CA ALA A 48 11.70 6.42 2.97
C ALA A 48 11.70 7.95 2.92
N ALA A 49 12.01 8.63 4.03
CA ALA A 49 12.20 10.09 4.07
C ALA A 49 13.43 10.53 3.26
N ALA A 50 14.51 9.76 3.26
CA ALA A 50 15.71 10.01 2.47
C ALA A 50 15.47 9.77 0.97
N ALA A 51 14.70 8.73 0.61
CA ALA A 51 14.26 8.48 -0.76
C ALA A 51 13.32 9.59 -1.30
N THR A 52 12.79 10.44 -0.42
CA THR A 52 11.93 11.57 -0.76
C THR A 52 12.66 12.92 -0.76
N GLY A 53 14.00 12.93 -0.92
CA GLY A 53 14.92 14.07 -0.80
C GLY A 53 14.44 15.49 -1.17
N PRO A 54 15.04 16.53 -0.56
CA PRO A 54 14.53 17.90 -0.64
C PRO A 54 14.78 18.50 -2.03
N MET A 55 13.74 19.07 -2.65
CA MET A 55 13.96 20.02 -3.73
C MET A 55 13.74 21.43 -3.20
N ALA A 56 14.83 22.21 -3.27
CA ALA A 56 14.87 23.62 -2.99
C ALA A 56 13.74 24.33 -3.75
N VAL A 57 12.87 25.01 -3.00
CA VAL A 57 11.99 26.03 -3.54
C VAL A 57 12.89 27.12 -4.12
N ARG A 58 13.18 27.04 -5.42
CA ARG A 58 13.78 28.14 -6.16
C ARG A 58 12.75 29.27 -6.14
N ARG A 59 12.99 30.26 -5.27
CA ARG A 59 12.25 31.54 -5.24
C ARG A 59 12.28 32.17 -6.63
N GLY A 60 11.21 31.95 -7.39
CA GLY A 60 10.84 32.75 -8.54
C GLY A 60 9.64 33.60 -8.14
N MET A 61 9.91 34.79 -7.61
CA MET A 61 8.89 35.80 -7.35
C MET A 61 8.37 36.29 -8.70
N GLY A 62 7.17 35.84 -9.10
CA GLY A 62 6.49 36.25 -10.32
C GLY A 62 4.98 36.36 -10.06
N ARG A 63 4.47 37.57 -10.19
CA ARG A 63 3.10 38.05 -9.91
C ARG A 63 1.95 37.08 -10.25
N ARG A 64 0.96 37.10 -9.34
CA ARG A 64 -0.47 36.78 -9.51
C ARG A 64 -0.95 36.65 -10.96
N GLN A 65 -1.61 35.53 -11.26
CA GLN A 65 -2.89 35.58 -11.96
C GLN A 65 -3.80 34.44 -11.48
N SER A 66 -4.96 34.85 -11.00
CA SER A 66 -6.09 34.00 -10.65
C SER A 66 -6.67 33.46 -11.95
N SER A 67 -6.67 32.14 -12.15
CA SER A 67 -7.58 31.51 -13.09
C SER A 67 -7.99 30.13 -12.57
N SER A 68 -9.29 29.99 -12.42
CA SER A 68 -10.03 28.82 -12.01
C SER A 68 -9.82 27.70 -13.04
N PHE A 69 -8.95 26.74 -12.73
CA PHE A 69 -8.87 25.48 -13.47
C PHE A 69 -9.95 24.53 -12.92
N LEU A 70 -11.12 24.55 -13.57
CA LEU A 70 -12.06 23.43 -13.47
C LEU A 70 -11.50 22.30 -14.35
N LEU A 71 -10.97 21.25 -13.71
CA LEU A 71 -10.66 19.99 -14.40
C LEU A 71 -11.98 19.36 -14.83
N SER A 72 -12.27 19.44 -16.13
CA SER A 72 -13.26 18.57 -16.77
C SER A 72 -12.62 17.20 -17.00
N CYS A 73 -12.83 16.28 -16.06
CA CYS A 73 -12.58 14.86 -16.28
C CYS A 73 -13.71 14.29 -17.15
N ALA A 74 -13.56 14.34 -18.47
CA ALA A 74 -14.34 13.50 -19.36
C ALA A 74 -13.64 12.13 -19.44
N ALA A 75 -14.23 11.14 -18.78
CA ALA A 75 -13.88 9.74 -18.97
C ALA A 75 -14.40 9.31 -20.36
N ASP A 76 -13.50 9.17 -21.33
CA ASP A 76 -13.85 8.66 -22.66
C ASP A 76 -13.61 7.14 -22.71
N PRO A 77 -14.63 6.28 -22.91
CA PRO A 77 -14.50 4.83 -22.73
C PRO A 77 -14.00 4.06 -23.97
N SER A 78 -13.39 4.69 -24.98
CA SER A 78 -13.21 4.06 -26.30
C SER A 78 -11.78 4.03 -26.86
N TRP A 79 -10.79 3.60 -26.08
CA TRP A 79 -9.45 3.32 -26.63
C TRP A 79 -9.35 1.88 -27.16
N ARG A 80 -9.67 1.70 -28.44
CA ARG A 80 -9.40 0.45 -29.19
C ARG A 80 -7.91 0.25 -29.38
N CYS A 81 -7.41 -0.93 -29.02
CA CYS A 81 -6.14 -1.44 -29.53
C CYS A 81 -6.21 -1.54 -31.06
N ARG A 82 -5.44 -0.72 -31.77
CA ARG A 82 -5.20 -0.90 -33.21
C ARG A 82 -3.83 -1.58 -33.36
N SER A 83 -3.82 -2.89 -33.55
CA SER A 83 -2.63 -3.59 -34.04
C SER A 83 -2.47 -3.26 -35.53
N SER A 84 -1.59 -2.32 -35.86
CA SER A 84 -1.18 -2.10 -37.25
C SER A 84 -0.16 -3.15 -37.63
N ASN A 85 -0.62 -4.26 -38.21
CA ASN A 85 0.25 -5.21 -38.91
C ASN A 85 0.36 -4.75 -40.37
N SER A 86 1.31 -3.87 -40.67
CA SER A 86 1.63 -3.45 -42.04
C SER A 86 2.73 -4.33 -42.60
N GLY A 87 2.36 -5.37 -43.34
CA GLY A 87 3.29 -6.24 -44.07
C GLY A 87 2.68 -6.64 -45.41
N GLY A 88 2.87 -5.81 -46.43
CA GLY A 88 2.42 -6.05 -47.80
C GLY A 88 3.41 -5.44 -48.78
N GLY A 89 4.60 -6.02 -48.87
CA GLY A 89 5.63 -5.67 -49.85
C GLY A 89 5.98 -6.89 -50.70
N SER A 90 5.67 -6.82 -51.99
CA SER A 90 6.04 -7.80 -53.02
C SER A 90 7.56 -7.84 -53.23
N GLY A 91 8.18 -9.02 -53.09
CA GLY A 91 9.60 -9.24 -53.36
C GLY A 91 9.86 -10.58 -54.04
N SER A 92 10.56 -10.54 -55.17
CA SER A 92 11.03 -11.67 -55.99
C SER A 92 12.00 -12.61 -55.26
N PRO A 93 12.15 -13.88 -55.69
CA PRO A 93 12.92 -14.88 -54.98
C PRO A 93 14.41 -14.85 -55.38
N GLY A 94 15.29 -14.58 -54.42
CA GLY A 94 16.74 -14.73 -54.60
C GLY A 94 17.45 -14.59 -53.25
N ASP A 95 18.32 -15.57 -52.95
CA ASP A 95 19.28 -15.62 -51.85
C ASP A 95 18.75 -15.92 -50.42
N ARG A 96 18.66 -17.22 -50.12
CA ARG A 96 18.65 -17.75 -48.75
C ARG A 96 20.10 -17.90 -48.25
N GLY A 97 20.60 -16.87 -47.57
CA GLY A 97 21.66 -17.04 -46.56
C GLY A 97 21.07 -17.60 -45.26
N PRO A 98 21.84 -18.34 -44.43
CA PRO A 98 21.33 -18.88 -43.18
C PRO A 98 21.02 -17.73 -42.23
N ALA A 99 19.74 -17.58 -41.87
CA ALA A 99 19.27 -16.62 -40.89
C ALA A 99 19.85 -16.99 -39.52
N ASN A 100 20.68 -16.09 -38.98
CA ASN A 100 20.97 -16.06 -37.56
C ASN A 100 19.71 -15.57 -36.84
N ASP A 101 18.77 -16.48 -36.59
CA ASP A 101 17.61 -16.23 -35.75
C ASP A 101 18.06 -16.21 -34.28
N ALA A 102 18.80 -15.17 -33.91
CA ALA A 102 18.88 -14.77 -32.51
C ALA A 102 17.46 -14.44 -32.05
N PRO A 103 17.00 -14.95 -30.89
CA PRO A 103 15.67 -14.61 -30.39
C PRO A 103 15.59 -13.10 -30.21
N THR A 104 14.89 -12.43 -31.11
CA THR A 104 14.56 -11.02 -31.00
C THR A 104 13.69 -10.90 -29.75
N ALA A 105 14.16 -10.10 -28.78
CA ALA A 105 13.39 -9.83 -27.58
C ALA A 105 11.95 -9.46 -27.96
N PRO A 106 10.93 -9.98 -27.26
CA PRO A 106 9.53 -9.79 -27.66
C PRO A 106 9.24 -8.30 -27.84
N ALA A 107 8.66 -7.95 -28.99
CA ALA A 107 8.29 -6.58 -29.30
C ALA A 107 7.37 -6.03 -28.22
N ARG A 108 7.85 -5.01 -27.50
CA ARG A 108 7.15 -4.44 -26.35
C ARG A 108 5.88 -3.73 -26.80
N ALA A 109 4.81 -3.91 -26.05
CA ALA A 109 3.54 -3.24 -26.33
C ALA A 109 3.72 -1.70 -26.30
N VAL A 110 3.23 -1.06 -27.36
CA VAL A 110 3.21 0.40 -27.50
C VAL A 110 1.78 0.87 -27.22
N TYR A 111 1.64 1.79 -26.28
CA TYR A 111 0.37 2.36 -25.86
C TYR A 111 0.21 3.76 -26.42
N GLN A 112 -1.03 4.14 -26.72
CA GLN A 112 -1.37 5.50 -27.12
C GLN A 112 -1.67 6.33 -25.86
N GLY A 113 -0.85 7.35 -25.60
CA GLY A 113 -1.07 8.34 -24.56
C GLY A 113 -1.66 9.66 -25.10
N ALA A 114 -1.95 10.58 -24.18
CA ALA A 114 -2.54 11.89 -24.45
C ALA A 114 -1.61 12.83 -25.23
N TYR A 115 -0.29 12.70 -25.05
CA TYR A 115 0.71 13.55 -25.71
C TYR A 115 1.62 12.77 -26.66
N GLY A 116 1.44 11.46 -26.79
CA GLY A 116 2.25 10.61 -27.67
C GLY A 116 2.16 9.14 -27.32
N THR A 117 2.83 8.30 -28.10
CA THR A 117 2.94 6.87 -27.78
C THR A 117 3.97 6.64 -26.68
N PHE A 118 3.71 5.68 -25.80
CA PHE A 118 4.66 5.27 -24.76
C PHE A 118 4.73 3.75 -24.64
N SER A 119 5.80 3.25 -24.01
CA SER A 119 5.95 1.84 -23.68
C SER A 119 6.33 1.67 -22.20
N ILE A 120 5.97 0.52 -21.63
CA ILE A 120 6.24 0.19 -20.23
C ILE A 120 7.54 -0.58 -20.15
N GLY A 121 8.59 -0.02 -19.57
CA GLY A 121 9.94 -0.55 -19.38
C GLY A 121 10.07 -1.62 -18.29
N PRO A 122 11.23 -2.32 -18.19
CA PRO A 122 11.43 -3.34 -17.16
C PRO A 122 11.60 -2.71 -15.77
N GLU A 123 12.10 -1.48 -15.71
CA GLU A 123 12.16 -0.69 -14.48
C GLU A 123 10.75 -0.38 -13.97
N ASP A 124 9.81 0.03 -14.84
CA ASP A 124 8.43 0.28 -14.45
C ASP A 124 7.74 -0.99 -13.91
N GLU A 125 8.03 -2.14 -14.51
CA GLU A 125 7.51 -3.42 -14.03
C GLU A 125 8.02 -3.74 -12.61
N GLN A 126 9.29 -3.42 -12.31
CA GLN A 126 9.86 -3.58 -10.98
C GLN A 126 9.26 -2.59 -9.98
N GLU A 127 9.12 -1.33 -10.35
CA GLU A 127 8.51 -0.29 -9.50
C GLU A 127 7.05 -0.65 -9.18
N VAL A 128 6.27 -1.09 -10.19
CA VAL A 128 4.90 -1.57 -9.98
C VAL A 128 4.87 -2.81 -9.10
N LEU A 129 5.78 -3.76 -9.28
CA LEU A 129 5.86 -4.94 -8.42
C LEU A 129 6.10 -4.54 -6.96
N LEU A 130 7.08 -3.66 -6.70
CA LEU A 130 7.37 -3.17 -5.34
C LEU A 130 6.19 -2.38 -4.76
N TYR A 131 5.53 -1.56 -5.57
CA TYR A 131 4.30 -0.85 -5.18
C TYR A 131 3.21 -1.84 -4.73
N ARG A 132 2.96 -2.90 -5.53
CA ARG A 132 1.94 -3.92 -5.25
C ARG A 132 2.29 -4.76 -4.02
N LEU A 133 3.56 -5.15 -3.87
CA LEU A 133 4.04 -5.87 -2.68
C LEU A 133 3.91 -5.02 -1.42
N GLY A 134 4.25 -3.73 -1.50
CA GLY A 134 4.11 -2.79 -0.38
C GLY A 134 2.66 -2.66 0.08
N ILE A 135 1.73 -2.39 -0.84
CA ILE A 135 0.31 -2.21 -0.48
C ILE A 135 -0.34 -3.52 0.00
N ASN A 136 0.05 -4.67 -0.55
CA ASN A 136 -0.42 -5.97 -0.09
C ASN A 136 0.12 -6.31 1.31
N THR A 137 1.38 -5.99 1.59
CA THR A 137 1.96 -6.13 2.94
C THR A 137 1.21 -5.25 3.94
N ALA A 138 0.97 -3.99 3.59
CA ALA A 138 0.20 -3.06 4.42
C ALA A 138 -1.21 -3.61 4.70
N ALA A 139 -1.90 -4.09 3.67
CA ALA A 139 -3.23 -4.68 3.80
C ALA A 139 -3.22 -5.94 4.69
N ALA A 140 -2.32 -6.88 4.43
CA ALA A 140 -2.21 -8.12 5.20
C ALA A 140 -1.96 -7.85 6.69
N CYS A 141 -1.05 -6.94 7.01
CA CYS A 141 -0.77 -6.53 8.38
C CYS A 141 -1.96 -5.84 9.04
N ALA A 142 -2.64 -4.92 8.34
CA ALA A 142 -3.84 -4.27 8.86
C ALA A 142 -4.98 -5.27 9.12
N LEU A 143 -5.17 -6.25 8.23
CA LEU A 143 -6.15 -7.33 8.41
C LEU A 143 -5.79 -8.22 9.60
N ALA A 144 -4.51 -8.57 9.75
CA ALA A 144 -4.03 -9.34 10.90
C ALA A 144 -4.31 -8.60 12.21
N CYS A 145 -3.96 -7.32 12.31
CA CYS A 145 -4.27 -6.51 13.49
C CYS A 145 -5.79 -6.41 13.75
N SER A 146 -6.58 -6.18 12.70
CA SER A 146 -8.05 -6.05 12.81
C SER A 146 -8.73 -7.35 13.22
N SER A 147 -8.13 -8.51 12.89
CA SER A 147 -8.68 -9.83 13.23
C SER A 147 -8.86 -10.03 14.74
N VAL A 148 -8.08 -9.34 15.58
CA VAL A 148 -8.22 -9.41 17.05
C VAL A 148 -9.64 -9.09 17.51
N ALA A 149 -10.33 -8.16 16.83
CA ALA A 149 -11.70 -7.77 17.17
C ALA A 149 -12.75 -8.85 16.88
N PHE A 150 -12.40 -9.84 16.05
CA PHE A 150 -13.32 -10.89 15.59
C PHE A 150 -12.94 -12.28 16.11
N LEU A 151 -11.72 -12.47 16.60
CA LEU A 151 -11.25 -13.74 17.12
C LEU A 151 -11.77 -14.00 18.55
N PRO A 152 -12.19 -15.25 18.86
CA PRO A 152 -12.62 -15.61 20.21
C PRO A 152 -11.54 -15.36 21.27
N GLU A 153 -11.98 -14.91 22.44
CA GLU A 153 -11.13 -14.81 23.63
C GLU A 153 -10.47 -16.15 23.96
N GLY A 154 -9.18 -16.12 24.32
CA GLY A 154 -8.41 -17.32 24.66
C GLY A 154 -8.00 -18.22 23.49
N SER A 155 -8.39 -17.91 22.25
CA SER A 155 -7.95 -18.69 21.09
C SER A 155 -6.46 -18.54 20.82
N ALA A 156 -5.79 -19.62 20.40
CA ALA A 156 -4.36 -19.60 20.08
C ALA A 156 -4.01 -18.59 18.98
N ALA A 157 -4.90 -18.45 17.98
CA ALA A 157 -4.76 -17.47 16.91
C ALA A 157 -4.76 -16.03 17.46
N ARG A 158 -5.69 -15.69 18.35
CA ARG A 158 -5.75 -14.35 18.95
C ARG A 158 -4.50 -14.06 19.78
N THR A 159 -4.06 -15.02 20.60
CA THR A 159 -2.84 -14.88 21.40
C THR A 159 -1.61 -14.67 20.51
N ALA A 160 -1.51 -15.40 19.39
CA ALA A 160 -0.42 -15.22 18.43
C ALA A 160 -0.43 -13.82 17.80
N VAL A 161 -1.59 -13.30 17.39
CA VAL A 161 -1.69 -11.96 16.82
C VAL A 161 -1.38 -10.89 17.86
N LEU A 162 -1.97 -10.98 19.07
CA LEU A 162 -1.71 -10.06 20.17
C LEU A 162 -0.23 -9.97 20.53
N GLY A 163 0.47 -11.12 20.56
CA GLY A 163 1.90 -11.18 20.83
C GLY A 163 2.80 -10.55 19.74
N ASN A 164 2.26 -10.30 18.55
CA ASN A 164 3.00 -9.78 17.39
C ASN A 164 2.46 -8.44 16.86
N LEU A 165 1.54 -7.78 17.58
CA LEU A 165 0.87 -6.57 17.08
C LEU A 165 1.86 -5.47 16.65
N ASP A 166 2.89 -5.16 17.43
CA ASP A 166 3.82 -4.08 17.06
C ASP A 166 4.65 -4.44 15.82
N VAL A 167 5.01 -5.72 15.65
CA VAL A 167 5.71 -6.20 14.44
C VAL A 167 4.79 -6.06 13.23
N LEU A 168 3.52 -6.45 13.36
CA LEU A 168 2.53 -6.32 12.30
C LEU A 168 2.29 -4.85 11.93
N VAL A 169 2.12 -3.97 12.93
CA VAL A 169 1.94 -2.53 12.70
C VAL A 169 3.19 -1.92 12.04
N ALA A 170 4.39 -2.27 12.49
CA ALA A 170 5.64 -1.78 11.90
C ALA A 170 5.80 -2.25 10.45
N ALA A 171 5.57 -3.55 10.18
CA ALA A 171 5.62 -4.11 8.84
C ALA A 171 4.56 -3.49 7.91
N GLY A 172 3.34 -3.29 8.41
CA GLY A 172 2.27 -2.64 7.64
C GLY A 172 2.57 -1.18 7.33
N THR A 173 3.12 -0.45 8.31
CA THR A 173 3.58 0.94 8.15
C THR A 173 4.68 1.03 7.09
N ALA A 174 5.68 0.13 7.15
CA ALA A 174 6.76 0.07 6.19
C ALA A 174 6.26 -0.31 4.78
N GLY A 175 5.34 -1.28 4.67
CA GLY A 175 4.72 -1.68 3.41
C GLY A 175 3.97 -0.53 2.73
N LEU A 176 3.21 0.26 3.50
CA LEU A 176 2.53 1.44 2.98
C LEU A 176 3.54 2.51 2.52
N GLY A 177 4.62 2.72 3.29
CA GLY A 177 5.70 3.62 2.91
C GLY A 177 6.38 3.23 1.60
N LEU A 178 6.75 1.95 1.46
CA LEU A 178 7.31 1.39 0.23
C LEU A 178 6.37 1.64 -0.96
N SER A 179 5.08 1.39 -0.76
CA SER A 179 4.06 1.65 -1.78
C SER A 179 4.03 3.12 -2.20
N LEU A 180 4.07 4.06 -1.25
CA LEU A 180 4.06 5.50 -1.52
C LEU A 180 5.33 6.03 -2.17
N VAL A 181 6.48 5.37 -2.00
CA VAL A 181 7.70 5.71 -2.73
C VAL A 181 7.54 5.34 -4.20
N GLN A 182 7.04 4.12 -4.46
CA GLN A 182 6.93 3.51 -5.80
C GLN A 182 5.65 3.91 -6.57
N ILE A 183 4.71 4.59 -5.92
CA ILE A 183 3.45 4.97 -6.57
C ILE A 183 3.71 6.00 -7.68
N HIS A 184 3.16 5.71 -8.87
CA HIS A 184 3.14 6.64 -9.98
C HIS A 184 1.92 7.54 -9.88
N ILE A 185 2.13 8.83 -9.63
CA ILE A 185 1.07 9.85 -9.56
C ILE A 185 1.54 11.04 -10.40
N TYR A 186 0.73 11.50 -11.35
CA TYR A 186 1.08 12.62 -12.23
C TYR A 186 1.35 13.91 -11.45
N MET A 187 0.57 14.16 -10.38
CA MET A 187 0.72 15.33 -9.53
C MET A 187 1.73 15.07 -8.42
N ALA A 188 2.98 15.46 -8.65
CA ALA A 188 4.05 15.40 -7.66
C ALA A 188 3.68 16.04 -6.30
N PRO A 189 3.00 17.20 -6.20
CA PRO A 189 2.59 17.77 -4.91
C PRO A 189 1.68 16.85 -4.10
N ILE A 190 0.76 16.13 -4.76
CA ILE A 190 -0.13 15.18 -4.10
C ILE A 190 0.68 14.00 -3.59
N LYS A 191 1.56 13.41 -4.42
CA LYS A 191 2.46 12.32 -4.00
C LYS A 191 3.25 12.70 -2.75
N ARG A 192 3.84 13.90 -2.73
CA ARG A 192 4.59 14.43 -1.58
C ARG A 192 3.74 14.62 -0.33
N ALA A 193 2.52 15.14 -0.49
CA ALA A 193 1.60 15.29 0.63
C ALA A 193 1.25 13.93 1.26
N LEU A 194 1.02 12.89 0.45
CA LEU A 194 0.76 11.53 0.94
C LEU A 194 1.98 10.96 1.68
N GLN A 195 3.19 11.16 1.14
CA GLN A 195 4.43 10.74 1.80
C GLN A 195 4.65 11.46 3.14
N ALA A 196 4.35 12.75 3.22
CA ALA A 196 4.44 13.52 4.46
C ALA A 196 3.40 13.06 5.49
N LEU A 197 2.15 12.84 5.08
CA LEU A 197 1.09 12.29 5.92
C LEU A 197 1.48 10.91 6.48
N TRP A 198 2.03 10.05 5.64
CA TRP A 198 2.57 8.76 6.07
C TRP A 198 3.72 8.93 7.07
N ALA A 199 4.69 9.82 6.80
CA ALA A 199 5.83 10.03 7.69
C ALA A 199 5.40 10.52 9.08
N VAL A 200 4.45 11.47 9.14
CA VAL A 200 3.88 11.96 10.40
C VAL A 200 3.17 10.83 11.15
N GLY A 201 2.33 10.05 10.47
CA GLY A 201 1.62 8.94 11.09
C GLY A 201 2.54 7.79 11.54
N ALA A 202 3.60 7.51 10.77
CA ALA A 202 4.64 6.55 11.13
C ALA A 202 5.42 7.01 12.37
N ALA A 203 5.78 8.30 12.45
CA ALA A 203 6.43 8.87 13.62
C ALA A 203 5.53 8.81 14.86
N GLY A 204 4.23 9.11 14.72
CA GLY A 204 3.25 8.96 15.80
C GLY A 204 3.12 7.51 16.27
N THR A 205 3.07 6.56 15.33
CA THR A 205 3.02 5.12 15.61
C THR A 205 4.26 4.64 16.38
N VAL A 206 5.45 5.02 15.92
CA VAL A 206 6.72 4.76 16.61
C VAL A 206 6.72 5.37 18.01
N GLY A 207 6.24 6.61 18.15
CA GLY A 207 6.12 7.29 19.43
C GLY A 207 5.28 6.49 20.42
N ILE A 208 4.14 5.94 19.98
CA ILE A 208 3.31 5.06 20.81
C ILE A 208 4.09 3.79 21.20
N MET A 209 4.75 3.12 20.24
CA MET A 209 5.51 1.89 20.53
C MET A 209 6.65 2.10 21.55
N LEU A 210 7.26 3.29 21.56
CA LEU A 210 8.38 3.61 22.45
C LEU A 210 7.94 4.13 23.82
N MET A 211 6.81 4.83 23.89
CA MET A 211 6.39 5.56 25.09
C MET A 211 5.24 4.90 25.85
N GLN A 212 4.53 3.94 25.25
CA GLN A 212 3.32 3.34 25.82
C GLN A 212 3.50 1.83 26.04
N ASP A 213 2.96 1.34 27.16
CA ASP A 213 3.05 -0.07 27.54
C ASP A 213 2.19 -1.01 26.66
N PRO A 214 0.96 -0.65 26.24
CA PRO A 214 0.20 -1.48 25.29
C PRO A 214 0.81 -1.42 23.87
N PRO A 215 0.65 -2.49 23.06
CA PRO A 215 0.96 -2.45 21.62
C PRO A 215 0.22 -1.31 20.91
N ALA A 216 0.84 -0.72 19.89
CA ALA A 216 0.36 0.53 19.30
C ALA A 216 -1.08 0.44 18.76
N ALA A 217 -1.44 -0.68 18.12
CA ALA A 217 -2.81 -0.92 17.64
C ALA A 217 -3.82 -0.96 18.79
N LEU A 218 -3.47 -1.60 19.91
CA LEU A 218 -4.35 -1.71 21.07
C LEU A 218 -4.46 -0.36 21.81
N PHE A 219 -3.34 0.34 21.96
CA PHE A 219 -3.32 1.67 22.56
C PHE A 219 -4.27 2.63 21.83
N VAL A 220 -4.28 2.62 20.49
CA VAL A 220 -5.19 3.46 19.70
C VAL A 220 -6.65 3.10 19.94
N THR A 221 -6.98 1.81 20.07
CA THR A 221 -8.37 1.39 20.35
C THR A 221 -8.84 1.78 21.75
N GLU A 222 -7.93 1.85 22.73
CA GLU A 222 -8.25 2.25 24.10
C GLU A 222 -8.29 3.77 24.27
N HIS A 223 -7.53 4.50 23.44
CA HIS A 223 -7.34 5.95 23.54
C HIS A 223 -7.75 6.63 22.24
N ARG A 224 -9.02 7.03 22.12
CA ARG A 224 -9.58 7.66 20.91
C ARG A 224 -8.76 8.83 20.37
N ALA A 225 -8.19 9.66 21.26
CA ALA A 225 -7.36 10.80 20.87
C ALA A 225 -6.03 10.39 20.19
N ALA A 226 -5.55 9.16 20.37
CA ALA A 226 -4.37 8.63 19.70
C ALA A 226 -4.55 8.51 18.17
N VAL A 227 -5.79 8.59 17.66
CA VAL A 227 -6.06 8.73 16.23
C VAL A 227 -5.37 9.98 15.64
N TRP A 228 -5.12 11.03 16.42
CA TRP A 228 -4.33 12.18 15.92
C TRP A 228 -2.88 11.81 15.59
N LEU A 229 -2.33 10.79 16.25
CA LEU A 229 -0.95 10.33 16.04
C LEU A 229 -0.85 9.40 14.83
N VAL A 230 -1.80 8.49 14.64
CA VAL A 230 -1.75 7.47 13.58
C VAL A 230 -2.60 7.81 12.35
N GLY A 231 -3.63 8.64 12.53
CA GLY A 231 -4.60 9.04 11.51
C GLY A 231 -3.98 9.64 10.24
N PRO A 232 -2.92 10.45 10.30
CA PRO A 232 -2.23 10.92 9.11
C PRO A 232 -1.76 9.78 8.19
N MET A 233 -1.31 8.63 8.73
CA MET A 233 -0.92 7.47 7.91
C MET A 233 -2.13 6.88 7.17
N PHE A 234 -3.29 6.81 7.80
CA PHE A 234 -4.52 6.36 7.15
C PHE A 234 -5.10 7.38 6.18
N ALA A 235 -4.84 8.68 6.37
CA ALA A 235 -5.12 9.70 5.37
C ALA A 235 -4.25 9.49 4.12
N ALA A 236 -2.99 9.06 4.28
CA ALA A 236 -2.16 8.66 3.15
C ALA A 236 -2.73 7.44 2.41
N LEU A 237 -3.16 6.39 3.13
CA LEU A 237 -3.87 5.23 2.56
C LEU A 237 -5.14 5.66 1.80
N THR A 238 -5.90 6.60 2.37
CA THR A 238 -7.10 7.18 1.74
C THR A 238 -6.74 7.85 0.42
N GLY A 239 -5.60 8.54 0.33
CA GLY A 239 -5.10 9.09 -0.93
C GLY A 239 -4.69 8.04 -1.97
N VAL A 240 -4.18 6.88 -1.54
CA VAL A 240 -3.93 5.74 -2.44
C VAL A 240 -5.26 5.19 -2.96
N ALA A 241 -6.27 5.04 -2.10
CA ALA A 241 -7.61 4.61 -2.50
C ALA A 241 -8.28 5.64 -3.43
N PHE A 242 -8.08 6.94 -3.20
CA PHE A 242 -8.56 8.04 -4.05
C PHE A 242 -8.06 7.90 -5.50
N LYS A 243 -6.75 7.64 -5.69
CA LYS A 243 -6.15 7.44 -7.01
C LYS A 243 -6.92 6.36 -7.79
N GLU A 244 -7.23 5.25 -7.14
CA GLU A 244 -7.84 4.11 -7.80
C GLU A 244 -9.36 4.27 -7.96
N GLY A 245 -10.03 4.81 -6.93
CA GLY A 245 -11.47 4.91 -6.90
C GLY A 245 -12.01 6.04 -7.75
N LEU A 246 -11.50 7.26 -7.54
CA LEU A 246 -12.02 8.45 -8.20
C LEU A 246 -11.34 8.74 -9.54
N CYS A 247 -10.06 8.36 -9.73
CA CYS A 247 -9.40 8.60 -11.02
C CYS A 247 -9.60 7.45 -12.03
N TYR A 248 -9.74 6.20 -11.56
CA TYR A 248 -9.90 5.03 -12.43
C TYR A 248 -11.27 4.34 -12.31
N GLY A 249 -12.21 4.91 -11.56
CA GLY A 249 -13.59 4.43 -11.49
C GLY A 249 -13.77 3.09 -10.77
N LYS A 250 -12.85 2.72 -9.86
CA LYS A 250 -12.93 1.47 -9.11
C LYS A 250 -13.81 1.62 -7.87
N LEU A 251 -15.00 1.05 -7.92
CA LEU A 251 -15.99 1.21 -6.84
C LEU A 251 -15.45 0.79 -5.48
N GLU A 252 -14.73 -0.34 -5.38
CA GLU A 252 -14.16 -0.82 -4.13
C GLU A 252 -13.17 0.18 -3.50
N ALA A 253 -12.38 0.87 -4.33
CA ALA A 253 -11.43 1.86 -3.87
C ALA A 253 -12.12 3.16 -3.49
N GLY A 254 -13.20 3.54 -4.19
CA GLY A 254 -14.06 4.66 -3.82
C GLY A 254 -14.78 4.43 -2.49
N LEU A 255 -15.26 3.21 -2.25
CA LEU A 255 -15.84 2.83 -0.95
C LEU A 255 -14.77 2.81 0.15
N LEU A 256 -13.57 2.28 -0.13
CA LEU A 256 -12.45 2.30 0.82
C LEU A 256 -12.03 3.73 1.19
N PHE A 257 -12.03 4.64 0.21
CA PHE A 257 -11.79 6.07 0.41
C PHE A 257 -12.77 6.70 1.40
N GLY A 258 -14.04 6.31 1.39
CA GLY A 258 -15.04 6.79 2.36
C GLY A 258 -15.00 6.05 3.70
N ALA A 259 -14.81 4.73 3.67
CA ALA A 259 -14.85 3.88 4.86
C ALA A 259 -13.67 4.15 5.82
N THR A 260 -12.48 4.42 5.30
CA THR A 260 -11.28 4.69 6.10
C THR A 260 -11.43 5.90 7.03
N PRO A 261 -11.76 7.12 6.54
CA PRO A 261 -11.99 8.25 7.42
C PRO A 261 -13.24 8.09 8.29
N LEU A 262 -14.29 7.42 7.80
CA LEU A 262 -15.50 7.17 8.60
C LEU A 262 -15.19 6.31 9.84
N LEU A 263 -14.40 5.24 9.67
CA LEU A 263 -13.95 4.39 10.77
C LEU A 263 -13.15 5.18 11.81
N LEU A 264 -12.14 5.95 11.36
CA LEU A 264 -11.25 6.68 12.27
C LEU A 264 -11.91 7.86 12.94
N LEU A 265 -12.73 8.63 12.22
CA LEU A 265 -13.47 9.75 12.81
C LEU A 265 -14.60 9.25 13.72
N GLY A 266 -15.24 8.13 13.37
CA GLY A 266 -16.20 7.46 14.24
C GLY A 266 -15.57 7.11 15.58
N HIS A 267 -14.39 6.48 15.56
CA HIS A 267 -13.64 6.13 16.75
C HIS A 267 -13.13 7.37 17.52
N LEU A 268 -12.55 8.36 16.81
CA LEU A 268 -12.02 9.59 17.41
C LEU A 268 -13.10 10.40 18.15
N THR A 269 -14.28 10.53 17.53
CA THR A 269 -15.39 11.32 18.10
C THR A 269 -16.17 10.53 19.16
N GLY A 270 -16.09 9.21 19.14
CA GLY A 270 -16.91 8.33 20.00
C GLY A 270 -18.41 8.42 19.71
N LEU A 271 -18.79 8.96 18.54
CA LEU A 271 -20.20 9.07 18.12
C LEU A 271 -20.76 7.72 17.66
N VAL A 272 -19.89 6.80 17.24
CA VAL A 272 -20.27 5.46 16.79
C VAL A 272 -20.19 4.51 17.99
N PRO A 273 -21.25 3.74 18.30
CA PRO A 273 -21.19 2.75 19.37
C PRO A 273 -20.22 1.63 19.00
N GLU A 274 -19.69 0.91 19.99
CA GLU A 274 -18.67 -0.14 19.80
C GLU A 274 -19.08 -1.20 18.75
N ALA A 275 -20.35 -1.61 18.74
CA ALA A 275 -20.87 -2.53 17.72
C ALA A 275 -20.77 -1.94 16.30
N GLY A 276 -21.03 -0.64 16.16
CA GLY A 276 -20.89 0.08 14.90
C GLY A 276 -19.42 0.22 14.47
N GLU A 277 -18.50 0.45 15.42
CA GLU A 277 -17.07 0.47 15.12
C GLU A 277 -16.58 -0.89 14.60
N ARG A 278 -17.03 -1.99 15.21
CA ARG A 278 -16.71 -3.36 14.73
C ARG A 278 -17.25 -3.62 13.32
N VAL A 279 -18.45 -3.15 13.01
CA VAL A 279 -19.04 -3.26 11.65
C VAL A 279 -18.23 -2.42 10.66
N LEU A 280 -17.89 -1.17 10.99
CA LEU A 280 -17.05 -0.32 10.14
C LEU A 280 -15.66 -0.93 9.92
N LEU A 281 -15.07 -1.55 10.95
CA LEU A 281 -13.80 -2.25 10.87
C LEU A 281 -13.89 -3.48 9.94
N ALA A 282 -14.99 -4.23 10.00
CA ALA A 282 -15.25 -5.35 9.10
C ALA A 282 -15.39 -4.88 7.64
N VAL A 283 -16.13 -3.78 7.41
CA VAL A 283 -16.30 -3.17 6.09
C VAL A 283 -14.95 -2.67 5.55
N PHE A 284 -14.19 -1.94 6.36
CA PHE A 284 -12.84 -1.49 6.02
C PHE A 284 -11.93 -2.68 5.66
N SER A 285 -11.94 -3.73 6.48
CA SER A 285 -11.14 -4.94 6.25
C SER A 285 -11.51 -5.60 4.92
N GLY A 286 -12.80 -5.84 4.66
CA GLY A 286 -13.25 -6.44 3.40
C GLY A 286 -12.88 -5.60 2.18
N LEU A 287 -13.09 -4.27 2.23
CA LEU A 287 -12.73 -3.36 1.15
C LEU A 287 -11.21 -3.33 0.91
N LEU A 288 -10.42 -3.31 1.98
CA LEU A 288 -8.96 -3.33 1.89
C LEU A 288 -8.44 -4.65 1.30
N THR A 289 -9.06 -5.79 1.64
CA THR A 289 -8.75 -7.09 1.02
C THR A 289 -9.03 -7.07 -0.47
N VAL A 290 -10.23 -6.65 -0.88
CA VAL A 290 -10.61 -6.60 -2.31
C VAL A 290 -9.67 -5.65 -3.06
N PHE A 291 -9.38 -4.49 -2.49
CA PHE A 291 -8.45 -3.50 -3.04
C PHE A 291 -7.05 -4.09 -3.28
N ALA A 292 -6.47 -4.76 -2.27
CA ALA A 292 -5.13 -5.33 -2.34
C ALA A 292 -5.04 -6.50 -3.33
N LEU A 293 -6.02 -7.41 -3.34
CA LEU A 293 -6.03 -8.56 -4.23
C LEU A 293 -6.21 -8.17 -5.70
N ARG A 294 -7.06 -7.17 -5.99
CA ARG A 294 -7.28 -6.70 -7.37
C ARG A 294 -6.03 -6.10 -8.01
N LYS A 295 -5.04 -5.69 -7.22
CA LYS A 295 -3.74 -5.26 -7.76
C LYS A 295 -3.06 -6.35 -8.59
N TRP A 296 -3.30 -7.63 -8.33
CA TRP A 296 -2.65 -8.71 -9.07
C TRP A 296 -3.30 -9.03 -10.42
N THR A 297 -4.59 -8.73 -10.58
CA THR A 297 -5.30 -8.93 -11.86
C THR A 297 -5.26 -7.69 -12.74
N GLN A 298 -4.85 -6.54 -12.19
CA GLN A 298 -4.74 -5.28 -12.92
C GLN A 298 -3.55 -5.27 -13.90
N PRO A 299 -3.72 -4.74 -15.13
CA PRO A 299 -2.60 -4.49 -16.04
C PRO A 299 -1.55 -3.54 -15.46
N VAL A 300 -0.26 -3.82 -15.69
CA VAL A 300 0.86 -2.98 -15.19
C VAL A 300 0.73 -1.53 -15.66
N LYS A 301 0.31 -1.32 -16.92
CA LYS A 301 0.12 0.02 -17.50
C LYS A 301 -0.81 0.92 -16.67
N ASP A 302 -1.79 0.33 -15.98
CA ASP A 302 -2.78 1.10 -15.22
C ASP A 302 -2.23 1.57 -13.86
N ASP A 303 -1.21 0.89 -13.31
CA ASP A 303 -0.53 1.34 -12.10
C ASP A 303 0.51 2.43 -12.40
N VAL A 304 1.20 2.35 -13.56
CA VAL A 304 2.13 3.35 -14.07
C VAL A 304 1.41 4.63 -14.54
N GLY A 305 0.30 4.46 -15.27
CA GLY A 305 -0.38 5.54 -15.96
C GLY A 305 0.24 5.89 -17.32
N ASP A 306 -0.24 6.98 -17.89
CA ASP A 306 0.18 7.54 -19.17
C ASP A 306 1.51 8.28 -19.02
N LYS A 307 2.57 7.66 -19.54
CA LYS A 307 3.92 8.25 -19.53
C LYS A 307 4.06 9.50 -20.35
N SER A 308 3.29 9.64 -21.42
CA SER A 308 3.36 10.85 -22.27
C SER A 308 2.98 12.10 -21.48
N VAL A 309 2.17 11.97 -20.42
CA VAL A 309 1.85 13.07 -19.50
C VAL A 309 3.07 13.44 -18.66
N PHE A 310 3.84 12.47 -18.17
CA PHE A 310 5.07 12.75 -17.42
C PHE A 310 6.12 13.43 -18.31
N ASP A 311 6.29 12.96 -19.55
CA ASP A 311 7.19 13.57 -20.53
C ASP A 311 6.77 15.00 -20.85
N PHE A 312 5.47 15.24 -21.03
CA PHE A 312 4.91 16.57 -21.27
C PHE A 312 5.13 17.50 -20.07
N LEU A 313 4.87 17.04 -18.84
CA LEU A 313 5.05 17.84 -17.62
C LEU A 313 6.54 18.15 -17.33
N ALA A 314 7.47 17.36 -17.88
CA ALA A 314 8.91 17.61 -17.78
C ALA A 314 9.41 18.68 -18.77
N LEU A 315 8.64 19.03 -19.80
CA LEU A 315 8.99 20.09 -20.75
C LEU A 315 9.01 21.48 -20.07
N PRO A 316 9.83 22.43 -20.55
CA PRO A 316 9.76 23.81 -20.08
C PRO A 316 8.42 24.48 -20.47
N PRO A 317 7.97 25.52 -19.74
CA PRO A 317 6.61 26.05 -19.87
C PRO A 317 6.24 26.57 -21.26
N ASP A 318 7.21 27.13 -21.99
CA ASP A 318 7.08 27.58 -23.38
C ASP A 318 6.85 26.40 -24.35
N ALA A 319 7.61 25.31 -24.17
CA ALA A 319 7.42 24.08 -24.93
C ALA A 319 6.08 23.39 -24.62
N GLN A 320 5.62 23.44 -23.35
CA GLN A 320 4.29 22.95 -22.97
C GLN A 320 3.17 23.71 -23.69
N GLN A 321 3.26 25.05 -23.72
CA GLN A 321 2.28 25.89 -24.42
C GLN A 321 2.28 25.60 -25.93
N ALA A 322 3.45 25.46 -26.54
CA ALA A 322 3.56 25.12 -27.96
C ALA A 322 2.95 23.73 -28.26
N ALA A 323 3.22 22.72 -27.44
CA ALA A 323 2.65 21.38 -27.60
C ALA A 323 1.12 21.36 -27.39
N GLN A 324 0.60 22.13 -26.43
CA GLN A 324 -0.85 22.30 -26.23
C GLN A 324 -1.50 23.02 -27.41
N ALA A 325 -0.91 24.12 -27.89
CA ALA A 325 -1.41 24.86 -29.06
C ALA A 325 -1.40 23.99 -30.32
N ALA A 326 -0.33 23.21 -30.54
CA ALA A 326 -0.23 22.28 -31.66
C ALA A 326 -1.30 21.18 -31.59
N ARG A 327 -1.63 20.69 -30.38
CA ARG A 327 -2.70 19.71 -30.16
C ARG A 327 -4.08 20.32 -30.44
N GLN A 328 -4.38 21.50 -29.89
CA GLN A 328 -5.63 22.21 -30.15
C GLN A 328 -5.83 22.50 -31.65
N ALA A 329 -4.75 22.87 -32.35
CA ALA A 329 -4.79 23.10 -33.80
C ALA A 329 -4.96 21.82 -34.65
N ARG A 330 -4.74 20.62 -34.07
CA ARG A 330 -5.05 19.34 -34.70
C ARG A 330 -6.49 18.91 -34.41
N GLU A 331 -6.94 19.08 -33.17
CA GLU A 331 -8.30 18.73 -32.74
C GLU A 331 -9.36 19.66 -33.37
N GLY A 332 -9.10 20.97 -33.47
CA GLY A 332 -10.00 21.92 -34.16
C GLY A 332 -9.98 21.85 -35.69
N ARG A 333 -9.22 20.92 -36.28
CA ARG A 333 -9.18 20.65 -37.72
C ARG A 333 -9.99 19.41 -38.13
N MET A 334 -10.54 18.70 -37.16
CA MET A 334 -11.52 17.61 -37.34
C MET A 334 -12.93 18.15 -37.15
#